data_AF-A0A5S4EZU4-F1
#
_entry.id   AF-A0A5S4EZU4-F1
#
_cell.length_a   1.000
_cell.length_b   1.000
_cell.length_c   1.000
_cell.angle_alpha   90.00
_cell.angle_beta   90.00
_cell.angle_gamma   90.00
#
_symmetry.space_group_name_H-M   'P 1'
#
loop_
_entity.id
_entity.type
_entity.pdbx_description
1 polymer ?
#
loop_
_entity_poly.entity_id
_entity_poly.type
_entity_poly.pdbx_seq_one_letter_code
_entity_poly.pdbx_strand_id
1 'polypeptide(L)' 'MDLRRRGRRLPRQAHRRQLRTSGGRGTFRGVLEHLSSVRALRRSPRVAQVAATAAFLASDHAAAITGTFVNVTSGTFPS' A
#
# COMPACT_ATOMS: atom_id res chain seq x y z
N MET A 1 16.93 -55.23 -2.32
CA MET A 1 17.80 -54.07 -2.12
C MET A 1 18.32 -53.64 -3.49
N ASP A 2 17.77 -52.57 -4.10
CA ASP A 2 18.33 -51.91 -5.30
C ASP A 2 18.20 -50.40 -5.09
N LEU A 3 19.34 -49.72 -4.98
CA LEU A 3 19.51 -48.29 -4.73
C LEU A 3 19.87 -47.62 -6.05
N ARG A 4 18.87 -47.17 -6.81
CA ARG A 4 19.12 -46.33 -7.98
C ARG A 4 18.10 -45.20 -8.14
N ARG A 5 18.68 -44.00 -8.08
CA ARG A 5 18.47 -42.87 -9.00
C ARG A 5 17.46 -41.78 -8.62
N ARG A 6 18.09 -40.61 -8.39
CA ARG A 6 17.77 -39.26 -8.86
C ARG A 6 17.06 -38.35 -7.86
N GLY A 7 17.87 -37.42 -7.36
CA GLY A 7 17.45 -36.33 -6.50
C GLY A 7 16.48 -35.39 -7.21
N ARG A 8 15.38 -35.11 -6.51
CA ARG A 8 14.45 -34.04 -6.86
C ARG A 8 14.93 -32.78 -6.16
N ARG A 9 15.84 -32.05 -6.82
CA ARG A 9 16.21 -30.68 -6.39
C ARG A 9 14.97 -29.80 -6.52
N LEU A 10 14.39 -29.42 -5.38
CA LEU A 10 13.32 -28.43 -5.31
C LEU A 10 13.85 -27.07 -5.79
N PRO A 11 13.20 -26.38 -6.74
CA PRO A 11 13.68 -25.09 -7.21
C PRO A 11 13.47 -24.01 -6.13
N ARG A 12 14.58 -23.60 -5.47
CA ARG A 12 14.65 -22.52 -4.47
C ARG A 12 14.64 -21.09 -5.05
N GLN A 13 14.09 -20.84 -6.25
CA GLN A 13 14.36 -19.58 -6.98
C GLN A 13 13.17 -18.82 -7.57
N ALA A 14 11.93 -19.06 -7.11
CA ALA A 14 10.76 -18.40 -7.71
C ALA A 14 10.05 -17.35 -6.82
N HIS A 15 10.76 -16.65 -5.92
CA HIS A 15 10.08 -15.67 -5.05
C HIS A 15 10.74 -14.30 -4.86
N ARG A 16 11.90 -14.03 -5.46
CA ARG A 16 12.69 -12.83 -5.09
C ARG A 16 13.19 -11.99 -6.25
N ARG A 17 12.44 -11.92 -7.36
CA ARG A 17 12.86 -11.18 -8.56
C ARG A 17 11.79 -10.36 -9.29
N GLN A 18 10.73 -9.92 -8.61
CA GLN A 18 9.68 -9.08 -9.23
C GLN A 18 9.62 -7.62 -8.76
N LEU A 19 10.40 -7.20 -7.75
CA LEU A 19 10.38 -5.80 -7.27
C LEU A 19 11.49 -4.92 -7.89
N ARG A 20 11.88 -5.19 -9.14
CA ARG A 20 12.85 -4.35 -9.88
C ARG A 20 12.41 -4.16 -11.33
N THR A 21 11.34 -3.41 -11.55
CA THR A 21 10.96 -2.83 -12.86
C THR A 21 10.39 -1.44 -12.57
N SER A 22 11.17 -0.38 -12.78
CA SER A 22 11.32 0.40 -14.03
C SER A 22 10.50 1.71 -13.96
N GLY A 23 11.18 2.85 -13.87
CA GLY A 23 10.58 4.19 -13.86
C GLY A 23 10.12 4.62 -15.25
N GLY A 24 9.04 4.02 -15.75
CA GLY A 24 8.34 4.46 -16.96
C GLY A 24 6.93 4.89 -16.61
N ARG A 25 6.32 5.82 -17.36
CA ARG A 25 4.95 6.31 -17.12
C ARG A 25 3.90 5.19 -16.97
N GLY A 26 4.17 3.99 -17.51
CA GLY A 26 3.38 2.77 -17.30
C GLY A 26 3.38 2.22 -15.86
N THR A 27 4.44 2.40 -15.08
CA THR A 27 4.46 1.99 -13.66
C THR A 27 3.73 2.98 -12.77
N PHE A 28 3.87 4.29 -13.01
CA PHE A 28 3.12 5.30 -12.26
C PHE A 28 1.60 5.20 -12.49
N ARG A 29 1.18 5.05 -13.76
CA ARG A 29 -0.22 4.80 -14.12
C ARG A 29 -0.74 3.53 -13.44
N GLY A 30 0.01 2.43 -13.51
CA GLY A 30 -0.34 1.17 -12.85
C GLY A 30 -0.46 1.31 -11.32
N VAL A 31 0.40 2.11 -10.69
CA VAL A 31 0.27 2.43 -9.26
C VAL A 31 -1.02 3.19 -8.98
N LEU A 32 -1.37 4.21 -9.77
CA LEU A 32 -2.62 4.96 -9.59
C LEU A 32 -3.86 4.09 -9.79
N GLU A 33 -3.85 3.21 -10.79
CA GLU A 33 -4.92 2.25 -11.06
C GLU A 33 -5.07 1.24 -9.92
N HIS A 34 -3.97 0.64 -9.46
CA HIS A 34 -3.99 -0.23 -8.29
C HIS A 34 -4.53 0.49 -7.04
N LEU A 35 -4.06 1.71 -6.79
CA LEU A 35 -4.55 2.48 -5.65
C LEU A 35 -6.03 2.88 -5.79
N SER A 36 -6.55 3.07 -7.00
CA SER A 36 -7.98 3.25 -7.23
C SER A 36 -8.80 1.98 -6.96
N SER A 37 -8.18 0.80 -7.14
CA SER A 37 -8.85 -0.49 -6.97
C SER A 37 -9.03 -0.87 -5.49
N VAL A 38 -8.12 -0.44 -4.61
CA VAL A 38 -8.14 -0.79 -3.18
C VAL A 38 -8.82 0.26 -2.28
N ARG A 39 -8.98 1.51 -2.75
CA ARG A 39 -9.67 2.57 -2.00
C ARG A 39 -11.18 2.43 -2.11
N ALA A 40 -11.88 2.47 -0.98
CA ALA A 40 -13.34 2.50 -0.97
C ALA A 40 -13.93 3.65 -1.82
N LEU A 41 -13.32 4.85 -1.77
CA LEU A 41 -13.84 6.01 -2.48
C LEU A 41 -13.38 6.13 -3.95
N ARG A 42 -12.61 5.15 -4.47
CA ARG A 42 -12.09 5.12 -5.86
C ARG A 42 -11.31 6.36 -6.31
N ARG A 43 -10.86 7.19 -5.36
CA ARG A 43 -10.09 8.41 -5.61
C ARG A 43 -9.02 8.60 -4.55
N SER A 44 -7.91 9.23 -4.90
CA SER A 44 -6.89 9.66 -3.93
C SER A 44 -7.39 10.85 -3.12
N PRO A 45 -6.96 11.01 -1.85
CA PRO A 45 -7.13 12.26 -1.14
C PRO A 45 -6.35 13.38 -1.84
N ARG A 46 -6.89 14.60 -1.83
CA ARG A 46 -6.20 15.81 -2.27
C ARG A 46 -5.41 16.40 -1.10
N VAL A 47 -4.35 17.14 -1.41
CA VAL A 47 -3.52 17.84 -0.40
C VAL A 47 -4.38 18.72 0.50
N ALA A 48 -5.34 19.45 -0.07
CA ALA A 48 -6.26 20.29 0.71
C ALA A 48 -7.08 19.50 1.75
N GLN A 49 -7.44 18.25 1.46
CA GLN A 49 -8.19 17.42 2.40
C GLN A 49 -7.30 16.95 3.56
N VAL A 50 -6.05 16.55 3.25
CA VAL A 50 -5.07 16.21 4.28
C VAL A 50 -4.75 17.42 5.17
N ALA A 51 -4.55 18.58 4.55
CA ALA A 51 -4.28 19.82 5.27
C ALA A 51 -5.47 20.25 6.15
N ALA A 52 -6.70 20.13 5.66
CA ALA A 52 -7.89 20.44 6.45
C ALA A 52 -8.03 19.51 7.67
N THR A 53 -7.76 18.21 7.50
CA THR A 53 -7.75 17.28 8.64
C THR A 53 -6.64 17.64 9.64
N ALA A 54 -5.43 17.96 9.17
CA ALA A 54 -4.35 18.39 10.05
C ALA A 54 -4.70 19.69 10.80
N ALA A 55 -5.30 20.66 10.12
CA ALA A 55 -5.73 21.92 10.73
C ALA A 55 -6.81 21.70 11.80
N PHE A 56 -7.77 20.80 11.56
CA PHE A 56 -8.75 20.39 12.57
C PHE A 56 -8.07 19.77 13.79
N LEU A 57 -7.15 18.81 13.58
CA LEU A 57 -6.44 18.14 14.67
C LEU A 57 -5.53 19.09 15.46
N ALA A 58 -5.03 20.15 14.84
CA ALA A 58 -4.23 21.18 15.48
C ALA A 58 -5.07 22.26 16.20
N SER A 59 -6.40 22.23 16.07
CA SER A 59 -7.30 23.21 16.68
C SER A 59 -7.81 22.75 18.04
N ASP A 60 -8.35 23.69 18.83
CA ASP A 60 -8.97 23.42 20.13
C ASP A 60 -10.17 22.45 20.03
N HIS A 61 -10.80 22.34 18.87
CA HIS A 61 -11.90 21.38 18.65
C HIS A 61 -11.45 19.92 18.78
N ALA A 62 -10.16 19.64 18.64
CA ALA A 62 -9.59 18.30 18.78
C ALA A 62 -8.81 18.13 20.10
N ALA A 63 -8.96 19.02 21.09
CA ALA A 63 -8.14 19.04 22.31
C ALA A 63 -8.13 17.74 23.12
N ALA A 64 -9.19 16.92 23.02
CA ALA A 64 -9.29 15.63 23.70
C ALA A 64 -8.78 14.44 22.86
N ILE A 65 -8.30 14.67 21.63
CA ILE A 65 -7.81 13.63 20.72
C ILE A 65 -6.28 13.59 20.80
N THR A 66 -5.74 12.51 21.33
CA THR A 66 -4.28 12.31 21.45
C THR A 66 -3.91 10.83 21.29
N GLY A 67 -2.61 10.57 21.07
CA GLY A 67 -2.06 9.21 21.03
C GLY A 67 -2.60 8.32 19.90
N THR A 68 -3.14 8.91 18.83
CA THR A 68 -3.82 8.18 17.75
C THR A 68 -3.26 8.48 16.37
N PHE A 69 -3.44 7.54 15.45
CA PHE A 69 -3.21 7.71 14.01
C PHE A 69 -4.54 7.94 13.30
N VAL A 70 -4.66 9.05 12.57
CA VAL A 70 -5.86 9.36 11.78
C VAL A 70 -5.63 9.01 10.31
N ASN A 71 -6.45 8.09 9.78
CA ASN A 71 -6.35 7.64 8.40
C ASN A 71 -7.02 8.63 7.42
N VAL A 72 -6.21 9.37 6.66
CA VAL A 72 -6.68 10.21 5.54
C VAL A 72 -6.35 9.54 4.20
N THR A 73 -6.87 8.32 3.99
CA THR A 73 -6.43 7.44 2.89
C THR A 73 -7.47 7.19 1.81
N SER A 74 -8.66 7.79 1.94
CA SER A 74 -9.84 7.49 1.09
C SER A 74 -10.34 6.04 1.22
N GLY A 75 -10.22 5.48 2.42
CA GLY A 75 -10.78 4.18 2.78
C GLY A 75 -9.95 3.00 2.28
N THR A 76 -8.61 3.13 2.26
CA THR A 76 -7.71 2.01 1.97
C THR A 76 -7.63 1.00 3.12
N PHE A 77 -7.71 1.50 4.36
CA PHE A 77 -7.60 0.70 5.57
C PHE A 77 -8.91 0.81 6.36
N PRO A 78 -9.50 -0.30 6.82
CA PRO A 78 -10.55 -0.24 7.82
C PRO A 78 -9.95 0.27 9.14
N SER A 79 -10.62 1.25 9.75
CA SER A 79 -10.30 1.82 11.06
C SER A 79 -11.09 1.14 12.16
#